data_AF-A0A815GHY1-F1
#
_entry.id   AF-A0A815GHY1-F1
#
_cell.length_a   1.000
_cell.length_b   1.000
_cell.length_c   1.000
_cell.angle_alpha   90.00
_cell.angle_beta   90.00
_cell.angle_gamma   90.00
#
_symmetry.space_group_name_H-M   'P 1'
#
loop_
_entity.id
_entity.type
_entity.pdbx_description
1 polymer ?
#
loop_
_entity_poly.entity_id
_entity_poly.type
_entity_poly.pdbx_seq_one_letter_code
_entity_poly.pdbx_strand_id
1 'polypeptide(L)'
;MADSMMLPPFVDLRPVMTPVEEQGTKMNSCVGNALAGAVEYLMFHDSGIPMSVSRLFIFYTARVIEEKTQHIGNSGVTIESGIKALQKFGVCKESTWPYDSRSVNRIPSRQAFEEARRITIEPMQVQMDLNTMRECLAMGYPFSFGLKLFSSMKSVELNGGYIPMPQVTERTLNRKGYHAVLAVGYDDEQRHFIIRNSWGTKWATAIFLMHI
;
A
#
# COMPACT_ATOMS: atom_id res chain seq x y z
N MET A 1 7.00 16.75 -32.44
CA MET A 1 6.58 15.35 -32.29
C MET A 1 7.23 14.87 -31.01
N ALA A 2 6.45 14.59 -29.96
CA ALA A 2 7.01 14.07 -28.72
C ALA A 2 7.50 12.65 -29.01
N ASP A 3 8.77 12.41 -28.75
CA ASP A 3 9.37 11.09 -28.83
C ASP A 3 8.57 10.17 -27.90
N SER A 4 7.93 9.16 -28.46
CA SER A 4 7.22 8.14 -27.70
C SER A 4 8.29 7.39 -26.89
N MET A 5 8.55 7.82 -25.66
CA MET A 5 9.43 7.10 -24.74
C MET A 5 8.98 5.64 -24.70
N MET A 6 9.75 4.74 -25.32
CA MET A 6 9.49 3.32 -25.19
C MET A 6 9.80 2.93 -23.75
N LEU A 7 8.74 2.62 -23.00
CA LEU A 7 8.85 2.13 -21.64
C LEU A 7 9.57 0.77 -21.64
N PRO A 8 10.36 0.46 -20.60
CA PRO A 8 10.94 -0.87 -20.45
C PRO A 8 9.83 -1.92 -20.40
N PRO A 9 9.96 -3.09 -21.05
CA PRO A 9 8.90 -4.10 -21.08
C PRO A 9 8.65 -4.77 -19.72
N PHE A 10 9.56 -4.58 -18.77
CA PHE A 10 9.51 -5.16 -17.44
C PHE A 10 10.12 -4.19 -16.43
N VAL A 11 9.44 -4.00 -15.30
CA VAL A 11 9.91 -3.23 -14.15
C VAL A 11 9.62 -4.00 -12.88
N ASP A 12 10.61 -4.11 -12.00
CA ASP A 12 10.46 -4.75 -10.70
C ASP A 12 11.21 -3.98 -9.61
N LEU A 13 10.44 -3.34 -8.72
CA LEU A 13 10.95 -2.54 -7.62
C LEU A 13 11.15 -3.36 -6.32
N ARG A 14 10.76 -4.65 -6.31
CA ARG A 14 10.85 -5.52 -5.12
C ARG A 14 12.26 -5.71 -4.56
N PRO A 15 13.36 -5.76 -5.35
CA PRO A 15 14.70 -6.05 -4.82
C PRO A 15 15.17 -5.13 -3.70
N VAL A 16 14.60 -3.92 -3.62
CA VAL A 16 14.96 -2.89 -2.64
C VAL A 16 13.86 -2.62 -1.61
N MET A 17 12.77 -3.37 -1.66
CA MET A 17 11.67 -3.24 -0.71
C MET A 17 11.95 -4.01 0.57
N THR A 18 11.40 -3.52 1.68
CA THR A 18 11.37 -4.22 2.97
C THR A 18 10.62 -5.56 2.85
N PRO A 19 10.79 -6.51 3.77
CA PRO A 19 9.98 -7.73 3.81
C PRO A 19 8.48 -7.43 3.83
N VAL A 20 7.66 -8.28 3.19
CA VAL A 20 6.20 -8.07 3.16
C VAL A 20 5.59 -8.21 4.54
N GLU A 21 4.71 -7.26 4.83
CA GLU A 21 4.08 -7.09 6.12
C GLU A 21 2.84 -7.99 6.29
N GLU A 22 2.49 -8.28 7.55
CA GLU A 22 1.28 -9.00 7.94
C GLU A 22 0.34 -8.07 8.72
N GLN A 23 -0.80 -7.71 8.13
CA GLN A 23 -1.80 -6.87 8.79
C GLN A 23 -2.72 -7.66 9.74
N GLY A 24 -2.82 -8.97 9.57
CA GLY A 24 -3.69 -9.85 10.32
C GLY A 24 -5.20 -9.62 10.10
N THR A 25 -6.02 -10.46 10.74
CA THR A 25 -7.48 -10.49 10.55
C THR A 25 -8.24 -9.51 11.45
N LYS A 26 -7.55 -8.94 12.46
CA LYS A 26 -8.15 -8.09 13.49
C LYS A 26 -8.11 -6.60 13.15
N MET A 27 -7.40 -6.18 12.09
CA MET A 27 -7.17 -4.77 11.79
C MET A 27 -7.54 -4.44 10.34
N ASN A 28 -8.29 -3.36 10.14
CA ASN A 28 -8.68 -2.86 8.81
C ASN A 28 -7.63 -1.86 8.26
N SER A 29 -6.35 -2.22 8.37
CA SER A 29 -5.23 -1.28 8.24
C SER A 29 -4.47 -1.37 6.91
N CYS A 30 -5.09 -1.93 5.87
CA CYS A 30 -4.45 -2.14 4.56
C CYS A 30 -3.84 -0.85 3.98
N VAL A 31 -4.51 0.30 4.13
CA VAL A 31 -3.96 1.61 3.74
C VAL A 31 -2.67 1.93 4.49
N GLY A 32 -2.62 1.71 5.80
CA GLY A 32 -1.41 1.94 6.60
C GLY A 32 -0.24 1.06 6.16
N ASN A 33 -0.52 -0.20 5.76
CA ASN A 33 0.49 -1.12 5.26
C ASN A 33 0.99 -0.72 3.85
N ALA A 34 0.08 -0.42 2.92
CA ALA A 34 0.43 -0.03 1.57
C ALA A 34 1.27 1.26 1.54
N LEU A 35 0.87 2.27 2.33
CA LEU A 35 1.59 3.54 2.42
C LEU A 35 2.92 3.42 3.18
N ALA A 36 3.02 2.57 4.20
CA ALA A 36 4.31 2.28 4.83
C ALA A 36 5.29 1.71 3.80
N GLY A 37 4.88 0.71 3.01
CA GLY A 37 5.74 0.14 1.97
C GLY A 37 6.19 1.17 0.92
N ALA A 38 5.34 2.13 0.56
CA ALA A 38 5.73 3.22 -0.34
C ALA A 38 6.77 4.14 0.29
N VAL A 39 6.56 4.58 1.54
CA VAL A 39 7.49 5.46 2.26
C VAL A 39 8.83 4.78 2.47
N GLU A 40 8.83 3.52 2.91
CA GLU A 40 10.05 2.74 3.14
C GLU A 40 10.87 2.59 1.86
N TYR A 41 10.21 2.30 0.73
CA TYR A 41 10.86 2.24 -0.57
C TYR A 41 11.49 3.59 -0.95
N LEU A 42 10.75 4.69 -0.85
CA LEU A 42 11.26 6.01 -1.23
C LEU A 42 12.42 6.45 -0.33
N MET A 43 12.33 6.20 0.98
CA MET A 43 13.41 6.49 1.91
C MET A 43 14.67 5.69 1.60
N PHE A 44 14.52 4.40 1.26
CA PHE A 44 15.65 3.58 0.84
C PHE A 44 16.23 4.07 -0.49
N HIS A 45 15.38 4.43 -1.45
CA HIS A 45 15.80 4.94 -2.75
C HIS A 45 16.63 6.23 -2.61
N ASP A 46 16.21 7.15 -1.75
CA ASP A 46 16.88 8.45 -1.57
C ASP A 46 18.16 8.35 -0.71
N SER A 47 18.15 7.51 0.33
CA SER A 47 19.23 7.50 1.35
C SER A 47 20.12 6.25 1.33
N GLY A 48 19.67 5.16 0.69
CA GLY A 48 20.31 3.84 0.76
C GLY A 48 20.20 3.16 2.12
N ILE A 49 19.48 3.74 3.09
CA ILE A 49 19.36 3.22 4.46
C ILE A 49 17.98 2.58 4.63
N PRO A 50 17.89 1.26 4.86
CA PRO A 50 16.63 0.61 5.14
C PRO A 50 16.00 1.16 6.43
N MET A 51 14.71 1.46 6.38
CA MET A 51 13.92 1.87 7.53
C MET A 51 12.57 1.19 7.48
N SER A 52 12.01 0.88 8.65
CA SER A 52 10.61 0.46 8.78
C SER A 52 9.82 1.55 9.49
N VAL A 53 8.70 1.95 8.90
CA VAL A 53 7.85 3.03 9.41
C VAL A 53 6.56 2.46 10.01
N SER A 54 6.03 3.13 11.03
CA SER A 54 4.89 2.60 11.80
C SER A 54 3.60 2.62 10.99
N ARG A 55 3.18 1.44 10.53
CA ARG A 55 1.89 1.24 9.86
C ARG A 55 0.72 1.61 10.74
N LEU A 56 0.84 1.33 12.05
CA LEU A 56 -0.20 1.63 13.03
C LEU A 56 -0.34 3.14 13.23
N PHE A 57 0.76 3.88 13.21
CA PHE A 57 0.75 5.34 13.28
C PHE A 57 0.05 5.96 12.06
N ILE A 58 0.40 5.50 10.84
CA ILE A 58 -0.28 5.93 9.61
C ILE A 58 -1.79 5.63 9.72
N PHE A 59 -2.14 4.41 10.10
CA PHE A 59 -3.54 4.01 10.21
C PHE A 59 -4.32 4.78 11.29
N TYR A 60 -3.71 5.06 12.44
CA TYR A 60 -4.31 5.87 13.49
C TYR A 60 -4.54 7.30 13.01
N THR A 61 -3.51 7.96 12.47
CA THR A 61 -3.58 9.35 12.03
C THR A 61 -4.49 9.54 10.82
N ALA A 62 -4.58 8.57 9.91
CA ALA A 62 -5.56 8.56 8.83
C ALA A 62 -7.01 8.56 9.36
N ARG A 63 -7.31 7.79 10.42
CA ARG A 63 -8.62 7.83 11.06
C ARG A 63 -8.88 9.15 11.77
N VAL A 64 -7.86 9.80 12.34
CA VAL A 64 -8.00 11.17 12.87
C VAL A 64 -8.37 12.17 11.76
N ILE A 65 -7.91 11.97 10.52
CA ILE A 65 -8.30 12.82 9.38
C ILE A 65 -9.76 12.59 8.99
N GLU A 66 -10.24 11.34 8.97
CA GLU A 66 -11.62 11.01 8.55
C GLU A 66 -12.66 11.26 9.65
N GLU A 67 -12.35 10.85 10.87
CA GLU A 67 -13.25 10.90 12.00
C GLU A 67 -13.15 12.27 12.68
N LYS A 68 -14.13 13.13 12.41
CA LYS A 68 -14.32 14.40 13.13
C LYS A 68 -14.84 14.21 14.57
N THR A 69 -14.68 13.01 15.16
CA THR A 69 -15.26 12.64 16.46
C THR A 69 -14.21 12.05 17.39
N GLN A 70 -14.49 12.06 18.70
CA GLN A 70 -13.54 11.63 19.73
C GLN A 70 -13.38 10.10 19.85
N HIS A 71 -14.15 9.29 19.10
CA HIS A 71 -14.18 7.83 19.23
C HIS A 71 -13.62 7.17 17.98
N ILE A 72 -12.30 6.96 17.95
CA ILE A 72 -11.63 6.30 16.83
C ILE A 72 -11.95 4.80 16.82
N GLY A 73 -12.77 4.37 15.86
CA GLY A 73 -13.07 2.95 15.64
C GLY A 73 -11.97 2.21 14.89
N ASN A 74 -12.03 0.88 14.84
CA ASN A 74 -11.19 0.08 13.91
C ASN A 74 -11.88 -0.04 12.54
N SER A 75 -12.32 1.11 12.02
CA SER A 75 -12.83 1.31 10.66
C SER A 75 -11.66 1.30 9.68
N GLY A 76 -11.88 0.83 8.45
CA GLY A 76 -10.93 1.09 7.38
C GLY A 76 -10.93 2.58 7.02
N VAL A 77 -9.89 3.03 6.32
CA VAL A 77 -9.74 4.41 5.84
C VAL A 77 -9.54 4.44 4.34
N THR A 78 -9.70 5.61 3.73
CA THR A 78 -9.31 5.87 2.35
C THR A 78 -7.79 6.09 2.22
N ILE A 79 -7.23 5.77 1.05
CA ILE A 79 -5.83 6.06 0.73
C ILE A 79 -5.57 7.57 0.80
N GLU A 80 -6.53 8.39 0.34
CA GLU A 80 -6.45 9.86 0.41
C GLU A 80 -6.24 10.36 1.84
N SER A 81 -7.00 9.85 2.82
CA SER A 81 -6.82 10.22 4.22
C SER A 81 -5.50 9.75 4.81
N GLY A 82 -4.99 8.60 4.37
CA GLY A 82 -3.64 8.15 4.69
C GLY A 82 -2.55 9.08 4.16
N ILE A 83 -2.67 9.52 2.90
CA ILE A 83 -1.76 10.50 2.29
C ILE A 83 -1.82 11.84 3.04
N LYS A 84 -3.02 12.36 3.33
CA LYS A 84 -3.19 13.59 4.11
C LYS A 84 -2.60 13.47 5.52
N ALA A 85 -2.71 12.30 6.14
CA ALA A 85 -2.10 12.05 7.44
C ALA A 85 -0.57 12.09 7.37
N LEU A 86 0.03 11.48 6.34
CA LEU A 86 1.47 11.55 6.11
C LEU A 86 1.96 12.97 5.81
N GLN A 87 1.19 13.77 5.05
CA GLN A 87 1.53 15.18 4.84
C GLN A 87 1.44 16.01 6.13
N LYS A 88 0.39 15.79 6.94
CA LYS A 88 0.10 16.60 8.12
C LYS A 88 0.93 16.22 9.35
N PHE A 89 1.12 14.93 9.58
CA PHE A 89 1.73 14.39 10.80
C PHE A 89 3.07 13.71 10.52
N GLY A 90 3.33 13.31 9.28
CA GLY A 90 4.45 12.45 8.92
C GLY A 90 4.29 11.01 9.42
N VAL A 91 5.39 10.29 9.59
CA VAL A 91 5.39 8.93 10.13
C VAL A 91 6.61 8.64 11.00
N CYS A 92 6.41 7.96 12.13
CA CYS A 92 7.49 7.52 13.00
C CYS A 92 7.99 6.12 12.62
N LYS A 93 9.07 5.66 13.26
CA LYS A 93 9.56 4.29 13.04
C LYS A 93 8.60 3.26 13.62
N GLU A 94 8.55 2.09 12.99
CA GLU A 94 7.79 0.94 13.50
C GLU A 94 8.28 0.54 14.92
N SER A 95 9.57 0.73 15.22
CA SER A 95 10.12 0.51 16.57
C SER A 95 9.59 1.48 17.64
N THR A 96 9.17 2.68 17.26
CA THR A 96 8.67 3.73 18.17
C THR A 96 7.18 3.55 18.44
N TRP A 97 6.41 3.11 17.44
CA TRP A 97 5.00 2.77 17.59
C TRP A 97 4.68 1.43 16.91
N PRO A 98 4.90 0.31 17.62
CA PRO A 98 4.81 -1.03 17.02
C PRO A 98 3.39 -1.41 16.60
N TYR A 99 3.34 -2.27 15.57
CA TYR A 99 2.13 -2.89 15.07
C TYR A 99 1.49 -3.87 16.07
N ASP A 100 0.74 -3.31 17.03
CA ASP A 100 -0.01 -4.04 18.04
C ASP A 100 -1.52 -3.73 17.96
N SER A 101 -2.33 -4.74 17.66
CA SER A 101 -3.79 -4.62 17.61
C SER A 101 -4.43 -4.09 18.91
N ARG A 102 -3.79 -4.28 20.07
CA ARG A 102 -4.26 -3.74 21.37
C ARG A 102 -4.12 -2.22 21.45
N SER A 103 -3.28 -1.65 20.61
CA SER A 103 -3.01 -0.22 20.51
C SER A 103 -3.75 0.45 19.34
N VAL A 104 -4.62 -0.28 18.63
CA VAL A 104 -5.28 0.22 17.41
C VAL A 104 -6.03 1.54 17.62
N ASN A 105 -6.65 1.75 18.77
CA ASN A 105 -7.38 2.99 19.08
C ASN A 105 -6.66 3.83 20.13
N ARG A 106 -5.43 3.47 20.51
CA ARG A 106 -4.65 4.25 21.46
C ARG A 106 -3.95 5.38 20.72
N ILE A 107 -3.99 6.56 21.33
CA ILE A 107 -3.23 7.71 20.85
C ILE A 107 -1.73 7.35 20.86
N PRO A 108 -1.00 7.51 19.74
CA PRO A 108 0.44 7.33 19.72
C PRO A 108 1.15 8.20 20.75
N SER A 109 2.31 7.73 21.22
CA SER A 109 3.10 8.46 22.21
C SER A 109 3.53 9.83 21.67
N ARG A 110 3.80 10.76 22.59
CA ARG A 110 4.36 12.08 22.22
C ARG A 110 5.64 11.94 21.39
N GLN A 111 6.50 10.97 21.75
CA GLN A 111 7.72 10.65 21.02
C GLN A 111 7.42 10.23 19.57
N ALA A 112 6.39 9.41 19.34
CA ALA A 112 5.98 9.02 18.00
C ALA A 112 5.58 10.24 17.15
N PHE A 113 4.80 11.17 17.69
CA PHE A 113 4.45 12.40 16.97
C PHE A 113 5.65 13.33 16.74
N GLU A 114 6.60 13.41 17.66
CA GLU A 114 7.82 14.22 17.51
C GLU A 114 8.78 13.64 16.45
N GLU A 115 8.92 12.31 16.40
CA GLU A 115 9.68 11.64 15.36
C GLU A 115 8.99 11.77 13.99
N ALA A 116 7.67 11.62 13.95
CA ALA A 116 6.91 11.61 12.71
C ALA A 116 7.05 12.89 11.89
N ARG A 117 7.12 14.06 12.55
CA ARG A 117 7.31 15.36 11.88
C ARG A 117 8.58 15.48 11.03
N ARG A 118 9.53 14.56 11.20
CA ARG A 118 10.80 14.54 10.44
C ARG A 118 10.70 13.76 9.13
N ILE A 119 9.65 12.95 8.96
CA ILE A 119 9.45 12.08 7.79
C ILE A 119 8.05 12.37 7.24
N THR A 120 7.97 13.34 6.34
CA THR A 120 6.75 13.72 5.61
C THR A 120 6.87 13.35 4.15
N ILE A 121 5.76 13.39 3.41
CA ILE A 121 5.74 13.07 1.98
C ILE A 121 5.24 14.26 1.16
N GLU A 122 5.65 14.29 -0.10
CA GLU A 122 5.03 15.09 -1.15
C GLU A 122 4.37 14.12 -2.15
N PRO A 123 3.03 13.96 -2.10
CA PRO A 123 2.35 12.97 -2.92
C PRO A 123 2.10 13.48 -4.34
N MET A 124 2.14 12.56 -5.30
CA MET A 124 1.66 12.78 -6.65
C MET A 124 0.51 11.82 -6.94
N GLN A 125 -0.55 12.32 -7.57
CA GLN A 125 -1.66 11.49 -8.00
C GLN A 125 -1.33 10.86 -9.36
N VAL A 126 -1.38 9.52 -9.41
CA VAL A 126 -1.29 8.76 -10.66
C VAL A 126 -2.69 8.67 -11.26
N GLN A 127 -2.84 9.07 -12.53
CA GLN A 127 -4.11 8.90 -13.24
C GLN A 127 -4.35 7.42 -13.50
N MET A 128 -5.62 7.00 -13.46
CA MET A 128 -6.03 5.62 -13.75
C MET A 128 -6.04 5.38 -15.26
N ASP A 129 -4.85 5.51 -15.85
CA ASP A 129 -4.51 5.29 -17.25
C ASP A 129 -3.30 4.36 -17.28
N LEU A 130 -3.35 3.36 -18.17
CA LEU A 130 -2.37 2.29 -18.21
C LEU A 130 -0.96 2.80 -18.50
N ASN A 131 -0.82 3.75 -19.42
CA ASN A 131 0.49 4.32 -19.77
C ASN A 131 1.03 5.15 -18.61
N THR A 132 0.20 5.99 -18.01
CA THR A 132 0.57 6.81 -16.84
C THR A 132 1.03 5.93 -15.66
N MET A 133 0.32 4.82 -15.41
CA MET A 133 0.70 3.86 -14.36
C MET A 133 2.03 3.14 -14.67
N ARG A 134 2.26 2.75 -15.92
CA ARG A 134 3.53 2.14 -16.36
C ARG A 134 4.69 3.14 -16.31
N GLU A 135 4.47 4.37 -16.75
CA GLU A 135 5.43 5.48 -16.65
C GLU A 135 5.85 5.73 -15.20
N CYS A 136 4.89 5.80 -14.28
CA CYS A 136 5.16 5.99 -12.86
C CYS A 136 6.12 4.93 -12.30
N LEU A 137 5.88 3.66 -12.62
CA LEU A 137 6.74 2.56 -12.20
C LEU A 137 8.09 2.55 -12.93
N ALA A 138 8.11 2.85 -14.23
CA ALA A 138 9.33 2.96 -15.02
C ALA A 138 10.27 4.08 -14.52
N MET A 139 9.70 5.14 -13.96
CA MET A 139 10.42 6.21 -13.27
C MET A 139 10.89 5.80 -11.86
N GLY A 140 10.59 4.59 -11.41
CA GLY A 140 10.99 4.07 -10.11
C GLY A 140 10.06 4.46 -8.96
N TYR A 141 8.84 4.92 -9.22
CA TYR A 141 7.89 5.32 -8.17
C TYR A 141 6.77 4.29 -8.00
N PRO A 142 6.65 3.62 -6.83
CA PRO A 142 5.50 2.78 -6.55
C PRO A 142 4.27 3.63 -6.24
N PHE A 143 3.07 3.11 -6.52
CA PHE A 143 1.82 3.82 -6.23
C PHE A 143 0.80 2.94 -5.51
N SER A 144 0.06 3.51 -4.57
CA SER A 144 -0.98 2.79 -3.83
C SER A 144 -2.34 2.94 -4.50
N PHE A 145 -3.10 1.85 -4.55
CA PHE A 145 -4.44 1.82 -5.14
C PHE A 145 -5.37 0.84 -4.42
N GLY A 146 -6.66 1.00 -4.63
CA GLY A 146 -7.70 0.14 -4.04
C GLY A 146 -8.16 -0.95 -5.00
N LEU A 147 -8.24 -2.18 -4.51
CA LEU A 147 -8.81 -3.34 -5.18
C LEU A 147 -10.16 -3.71 -4.57
N LYS A 148 -11.11 -4.10 -5.42
CA LYS A 148 -12.32 -4.77 -4.96
C LYS A 148 -12.06 -6.27 -4.89
N LEU A 149 -12.32 -6.89 -3.74
CA LEU A 149 -12.09 -8.31 -3.48
C LEU A 149 -13.30 -9.16 -3.85
N PHE A 150 -13.07 -10.18 -4.66
CA PHE A 150 -14.05 -11.18 -5.07
C PHE A 150 -13.72 -12.57 -4.50
N SER A 151 -14.67 -13.50 -4.56
CA SER A 151 -14.52 -14.85 -3.98
C SER A 151 -13.29 -15.63 -4.48
N SER A 152 -12.85 -15.37 -5.71
CA SER A 152 -11.70 -15.94 -6.41
C SER A 152 -10.37 -15.54 -5.77
N MET A 153 -10.35 -14.48 -4.96
CA MET A 153 -9.20 -14.14 -4.13
C MET A 153 -8.81 -15.30 -3.19
N LYS A 154 -9.73 -16.19 -2.82
CA LYS A 154 -9.43 -17.33 -1.93
C LYS A 154 -8.46 -18.34 -2.54
N SER A 155 -8.33 -18.41 -3.86
CA SER A 155 -7.43 -19.36 -4.54
C SER A 155 -6.08 -18.75 -4.92
N VAL A 156 -5.83 -17.48 -4.60
CA VAL A 156 -4.61 -16.75 -5.01
C VAL A 156 -3.34 -17.43 -4.50
N GLU A 157 -3.33 -17.92 -3.26
CA GLU A 157 -2.20 -18.68 -2.70
C GLU A 157 -1.89 -19.95 -3.52
N LEU A 158 -2.94 -20.68 -3.93
CA LEU A 158 -2.80 -21.93 -4.69
C LEU A 158 -2.35 -21.68 -6.12
N ASN A 159 -2.63 -20.49 -6.64
CA ASN A 159 -2.30 -20.08 -7.99
C ASN A 159 -1.04 -19.21 -8.02
N GLY A 160 -0.08 -19.41 -7.13
CA GLY A 160 1.22 -18.72 -7.18
C GLY A 160 1.15 -17.19 -7.01
N GLY A 161 0.10 -16.68 -6.38
CA GLY A 161 -0.10 -15.24 -6.17
C GLY A 161 -0.91 -14.53 -7.26
N TYR A 162 -1.32 -15.22 -8.32
CA TYR A 162 -2.10 -14.60 -9.38
C TYR A 162 -3.53 -14.28 -8.95
N ILE A 163 -3.91 -13.00 -9.04
CA ILE A 163 -5.27 -12.52 -8.85
C ILE A 163 -6.04 -12.66 -10.17
N PRO A 164 -7.03 -13.56 -10.25
CA PRO A 164 -7.82 -13.72 -11.47
C PRO A 164 -8.76 -12.54 -11.69
N MET A 165 -9.03 -12.23 -12.95
CA MET A 165 -10.08 -11.27 -13.28
C MET A 165 -11.43 -11.80 -12.79
N PRO A 166 -12.22 -10.97 -12.09
CA PRO A 166 -13.49 -11.41 -11.54
C PRO A 166 -14.48 -11.72 -12.66
N GLN A 167 -15.28 -12.77 -12.48
CA GLN A 167 -16.38 -13.05 -13.39
C GLN A 167 -17.52 -12.04 -13.16
N VAL A 168 -18.28 -11.73 -14.22
CA VAL A 168 -19.42 -10.78 -14.13
C VAL A 168 -20.44 -11.20 -13.07
N THR A 169 -20.61 -12.50 -12.86
CA THR A 169 -21.54 -13.10 -11.89
C THR A 169 -20.93 -13.29 -10.49
N GLU A 170 -19.68 -12.91 -10.31
CA GLU A 170 -18.93 -13.24 -9.12
C GLU A 170 -19.35 -12.41 -7.90
N ARG A 171 -19.48 -13.09 -6.75
CA ARG A 171 -19.83 -12.44 -5.49
C ARG A 171 -18.60 -11.77 -4.89
N THR A 172 -18.80 -10.58 -4.31
CA THR A 172 -17.76 -9.95 -3.50
C THR A 172 -17.41 -10.83 -2.32
N LEU A 173 -16.12 -10.88 -1.97
CA LEU A 173 -15.60 -11.76 -0.93
C LEU A 173 -16.27 -11.50 0.43
N ASN A 174 -16.63 -10.25 0.70
CA ASN A 174 -17.39 -9.82 1.88
C ASN A 174 -18.11 -8.47 1.61
N ARG A 175 -18.89 -8.00 2.59
CA ARG A 175 -19.57 -6.68 2.55
C ARG A 175 -18.62 -5.47 2.66
N LYS A 176 -17.34 -5.69 3.01
CA LYS A 176 -16.27 -4.68 3.12
C LYS A 176 -15.15 -4.96 2.11
N GLY A 177 -15.54 -5.34 0.89
CA GLY A 177 -14.67 -6.01 -0.07
C GLY A 177 -13.71 -5.07 -0.80
N TYR A 178 -13.07 -4.15 -0.10
CA TYR A 178 -12.03 -3.29 -0.66
C TYR A 178 -10.74 -3.45 0.11
N HIS A 179 -9.62 -3.41 -0.61
CA HIS A 179 -8.29 -3.62 -0.05
C HIS A 179 -7.28 -2.70 -0.72
N ALA A 180 -6.47 -2.01 0.07
CA ALA A 180 -5.41 -1.17 -0.46
C ALA A 180 -4.12 -1.99 -0.60
N VAL A 181 -3.45 -1.84 -1.74
CA VAL A 181 -2.17 -2.49 -2.04
C VAL A 181 -1.22 -1.46 -2.65
N LEU A 182 0.02 -1.88 -2.91
CA LEU A 182 1.06 -1.06 -3.55
C LEU A 182 1.46 -1.72 -4.87
N ALA A 183 1.38 -0.99 -5.99
CA ALA A 183 1.98 -1.41 -7.26
C ALA A 183 3.49 -1.17 -7.21
N VAL A 184 4.27 -2.18 -7.61
CA VAL A 184 5.72 -2.20 -7.43
C VAL A 184 6.45 -2.69 -8.68
N GLY A 185 5.75 -2.78 -9.81
CA GLY A 185 6.31 -3.23 -11.06
C GLY A 185 5.25 -3.66 -12.06
N TYR A 186 5.68 -4.01 -13.26
CA TYR A 186 4.84 -4.58 -14.31
C TYR A 186 5.65 -5.51 -15.20
N ASP A 187 4.94 -6.38 -15.90
CA ASP A 187 5.44 -7.29 -16.92
C ASP A 187 4.50 -7.22 -18.13
N ASP A 188 5.00 -6.68 -19.25
CA ASP A 188 4.21 -6.54 -20.47
C ASP A 188 4.00 -7.88 -21.19
N GLU A 189 4.94 -8.83 -21.08
CA GLU A 189 4.83 -10.16 -21.69
C GLU A 189 3.69 -10.94 -21.03
N GLN A 190 3.64 -10.90 -19.69
CA GLN A 190 2.62 -11.55 -18.90
C GLN A 190 1.35 -10.70 -18.71
N ARG A 191 1.37 -9.45 -19.19
CA ARG A 191 0.29 -8.46 -19.07
C ARG A 191 -0.20 -8.34 -17.63
N HIS A 192 0.67 -7.91 -16.72
CA HIS A 192 0.30 -7.77 -15.31
C HIS A 192 1.07 -6.71 -14.54
N PHE A 193 0.45 -6.20 -13.48
CA PHE A 193 1.15 -5.45 -12.45
C PHE A 193 1.65 -6.38 -11.36
N ILE A 194 2.85 -6.10 -10.87
CA ILE A 194 3.42 -6.72 -9.67
C ILE A 194 2.93 -5.88 -8.48
N ILE A 195 2.27 -6.52 -7.52
CA ILE A 195 1.74 -5.82 -6.35
C ILE A 195 2.32 -6.37 -5.04
N ARG A 196 2.61 -5.45 -4.13
CA ARG A 196 2.96 -5.74 -2.75
C ARG A 196 1.69 -5.71 -1.92
N ASN A 197 1.32 -6.87 -1.40
CA ASN A 197 0.20 -7.06 -0.48
C ASN A 197 0.68 -6.95 1.00
N SER A 198 -0.22 -7.13 1.95
CA SER A 198 0.04 -7.05 3.40
C SER A 198 -0.56 -8.21 4.19
N TRP A 199 -0.57 -9.42 3.60
CA TRP A 199 -1.06 -10.67 4.21
C TRP A 199 0.08 -11.68 4.45
N GLY A 200 1.28 -11.15 4.76
CA GLY A 200 2.45 -11.96 5.11
C GLY A 200 3.17 -12.58 3.91
N THR A 201 4.31 -13.22 4.19
CA THR A 201 5.24 -13.77 3.19
C THR A 201 4.66 -14.91 2.35
N LYS A 202 3.67 -15.63 2.87
CA LYS A 202 2.94 -16.66 2.12
C LYS A 202 2.05 -16.09 1.00
N TRP A 203 1.67 -14.81 1.13
CA TRP A 203 0.92 -14.04 0.12
C TRP A 203 1.79 -13.05 -0.66
N ALA A 204 3.10 -12.98 -0.40
CA ALA A 204 3.91 -11.77 -0.57
C ALA A 204 4.31 -11.37 -1.99
N THR A 205 3.79 -12.01 -3.00
CA THR A 205 3.74 -11.39 -4.32
C THR A 205 2.41 -11.78 -4.90
N ALA A 206 1.42 -10.91 -4.73
CA ALA A 206 0.25 -11.04 -5.57
C ALA A 206 0.63 -10.45 -6.93
N ILE A 207 0.40 -11.21 -7.99
CA ILE A 207 0.57 -10.78 -9.36
C ILE A 207 -0.85 -10.43 -9.84
N PHE A 208 -1.08 -9.19 -10.22
CA PHE A 208 -2.38 -8.76 -10.71
C PHE A 208 -2.41 -8.79 -12.23
N LEU A 209 -3.14 -9.73 -12.82
CA LEU A 209 -3.42 -9.73 -14.25
C LEU A 209 -4.34 -8.54 -14.56
N MET A 210 -3.79 -7.45 -15.11
CA MET A 210 -4.59 -6.51 -15.89
C MET A 210 -4.53 -7.02 -17.32
N HIS A 211 -5.66 -7.27 -17.98
CA HIS A 211 -5.63 -7.34 -19.44
C HIS A 211 -5.11 -5.99 -19.97
N ILE A 212 -3.81 -5.92 -20.29
CA ILE A 212 -3.11 -4.78 -20.92
C ILE A 212 -3.46 -4.74 -22.40
#